data_AF-A0A6C1PQ79-F1
#
_entry.id   AF-A0A6C1PQ79-F1
#
_cell.length_a   1.000
_cell.length_b   1.000
_cell.length_c   1.000
_cell.angle_alpha   90.00
_cell.angle_beta   90.00
_cell.angle_gamma   90.00
#
_symmetry.space_group_name_H-M   'P 1'
#
loop_
_entity.id
_entity.type
_entity.pdbx_description
1 polymer ?
#
loop_
_entity_poly.entity_id
_entity_poly.type
_entity_poly.pdbx_seq_one_letter_code
_entity_poly.pdbx_strand_id
1 'polypeptide(L)'
;HTGRDLFAVGEYWSGESEALEHFINVTEGHMMLFDVVLHYNFAAASRQGTAYDLRSIFDGTLVAEHPSLAVTLVSNHDSQPLQSLESVVEGWFKPLAYALILLRRDGYPCVFAADYYGAHYTDRGSDGNEHEIWMESHRWLIDRFLHARRTNAYGDQYDYLDHATCVGWTRLGSEAAPGGMAVILSSGDDGTKRMQAVPNTTYIDTTEHIDDPVTTDDDGWGEFRCNAGSVSVWAPA
;
A
#
# COMPACT_ATOMS: atom_id res chain seq x y z
N HIS A 1 -12.61 -33.10 11.30
CA HIS A 1 -12.79 -32.03 10.29
C HIS A 1 -13.98 -31.16 10.67
N THR A 2 -13.85 -29.83 10.56
CA THR A 2 -14.87 -28.85 10.98
C THR A 2 -15.97 -28.60 9.93
N GLY A 3 -15.75 -29.04 8.68
CA GLY A 3 -16.70 -28.84 7.56
C GLY A 3 -16.84 -27.37 7.12
N ARG A 4 -15.86 -26.52 7.44
CA ARG A 4 -15.85 -25.09 7.12
C ARG A 4 -14.56 -24.73 6.40
N ASP A 5 -14.64 -23.77 5.49
CA ASP A 5 -13.47 -23.08 4.96
C ASP A 5 -12.95 -22.14 6.04
N LEU A 6 -11.79 -22.47 6.60
CA LEU A 6 -11.14 -21.66 7.62
C LEU A 6 -10.04 -20.86 6.95
N PHE A 7 -10.21 -19.53 6.92
CA PHE A 7 -9.15 -18.63 6.52
C PHE A 7 -7.92 -18.84 7.43
N ALA A 8 -6.75 -18.99 6.82
CA ALA A 8 -5.49 -19.11 7.51
C ALA A 8 -4.43 -18.26 6.79
N VAL A 9 -3.58 -17.62 7.60
CA VAL A 9 -2.39 -16.92 7.14
C VAL A 9 -1.20 -17.45 7.92
N GLY A 10 -0.15 -17.84 7.21
CA GLY A 10 1.14 -18.23 7.78
C GLY A 10 2.09 -17.03 7.86
N GLU A 11 2.79 -16.91 8.98
CA GLU A 11 3.93 -16.03 9.11
C GLU A 11 5.19 -16.81 8.73
N TYR A 12 5.61 -16.66 7.47
CA TYR A 12 6.85 -17.22 6.98
C TYR A 12 7.83 -16.07 6.69
N TRP A 13 8.64 -15.74 7.70
CA TRP A 13 9.52 -14.58 7.65
C TRP A 13 10.86 -14.89 6.98
N SER A 14 10.83 -15.17 5.69
CA SER A 14 12.02 -15.32 4.86
C SER A 14 11.93 -14.37 3.67
N GLY A 15 13.02 -13.68 3.33
CA GLY A 15 13.13 -12.90 2.10
C GLY A 15 13.40 -13.75 0.85
N GLU A 16 13.28 -15.08 0.93
CA GLU A 16 13.64 -16.01 -0.14
C GLU A 16 12.39 -16.55 -0.85
N SER A 17 12.25 -16.25 -2.15
CA SER A 17 11.10 -16.66 -2.97
C SER A 17 10.98 -18.19 -3.13
N GLU A 18 12.10 -18.91 -3.28
CA GLU A 18 12.09 -20.37 -3.41
C GLU A 18 11.44 -21.08 -2.20
N ALA A 19 11.65 -20.52 -1.00
CA ALA A 19 11.08 -21.05 0.22
C ALA A 19 9.56 -20.78 0.32
N LEU A 20 9.09 -19.64 -0.22
CA LEU A 20 7.67 -19.30 -0.34
C LEU A 20 6.96 -20.24 -1.33
N GLU A 21 7.55 -20.49 -2.50
CA GLU A 21 7.01 -21.44 -3.48
C GLU A 21 6.90 -22.85 -2.89
N HIS A 22 7.94 -23.30 -2.18
CA HIS A 22 7.91 -24.58 -1.49
C HIS A 22 6.75 -24.64 -0.48
N PHE A 23 6.54 -23.58 0.29
CA PHE A 23 5.48 -23.52 1.29
C PHE A 23 4.08 -23.57 0.66
N ILE A 24 3.86 -22.82 -0.42
CA ILE A 24 2.60 -22.85 -1.18
C ILE A 24 2.34 -24.26 -1.72
N ASN A 25 3.37 -24.92 -2.25
CA ASN A 25 3.25 -26.28 -2.77
C ASN A 25 2.92 -27.30 -1.67
N VAL A 26 3.57 -27.23 -0.50
CA VAL A 26 3.33 -28.15 0.62
C VAL A 26 1.96 -27.91 1.28
N THR A 27 1.44 -26.69 1.23
CA THR A 27 0.10 -26.35 1.75
C THR A 27 -1.00 -26.46 0.69
N GLU A 28 -0.64 -26.83 -0.55
CA GLU A 28 -1.55 -26.91 -1.70
C GLU A 28 -2.34 -25.60 -1.91
N GLY A 29 -1.76 -24.45 -1.54
CA GLY A 29 -2.41 -23.14 -1.62
C GLY A 29 -3.59 -22.93 -0.65
N HIS A 30 -3.78 -23.80 0.34
CA HIS A 30 -4.86 -23.67 1.33
C HIS A 30 -4.59 -22.63 2.43
N MET A 31 -3.39 -22.04 2.44
CA MET A 31 -3.00 -21.00 3.39
C MET A 31 -2.38 -19.83 2.66
N MET A 32 -2.80 -18.61 3.03
CA MET A 32 -2.15 -17.39 2.57
C MET A 32 -0.87 -17.13 3.37
N LEU A 33 0.02 -16.29 2.87
CA LEU A 33 1.26 -15.90 3.54
C LEU A 33 1.38 -14.39 3.63
N PHE A 34 2.03 -13.90 4.68
CA PHE A 34 2.43 -12.49 4.75
C PHE A 34 3.48 -12.18 3.67
N ASP A 35 3.28 -11.09 2.95
CA ASP A 35 4.21 -10.61 1.92
C ASP A 35 5.36 -9.81 2.54
N VAL A 36 6.32 -10.54 3.09
CA VAL A 36 7.48 -9.98 3.79
C VAL A 36 8.43 -9.24 2.83
N VAL A 37 8.52 -9.67 1.57
CA VAL A 37 9.33 -8.99 0.55
C VAL A 37 8.76 -7.60 0.26
N LEU A 38 7.44 -7.47 0.12
CA LEU A 38 6.81 -6.16 -0.07
C LEU A 38 7.05 -5.23 1.14
N HIS A 39 6.99 -5.76 2.36
CA HIS A 39 7.36 -5.00 3.56
C HIS A 39 8.81 -4.49 3.51
N TYR A 40 9.77 -5.34 3.13
CA TYR A 40 11.17 -4.92 2.99
C TYR A 40 11.37 -3.88 1.88
N ASN A 41 10.64 -3.99 0.77
CA ASN A 41 10.65 -2.99 -0.29
C ASN A 41 10.15 -1.62 0.22
N PHE A 42 9.10 -1.59 1.06
CA PHE A 42 8.65 -0.35 1.71
C PHE A 42 9.70 0.24 2.65
N ALA A 43 10.33 -0.58 3.49
CA ALA A 43 11.37 -0.12 4.41
C ALA A 43 12.63 0.37 3.66
N ALA A 44 12.95 -0.23 2.51
CA ALA A 44 14.02 0.24 1.65
C ALA A 44 13.67 1.59 0.99
N ALA A 45 12.48 1.70 0.40
CA ALA A 45 12.00 2.93 -0.23
C ALA A 45 11.94 4.10 0.76
N SER A 46 11.44 3.86 1.97
CA SER A 46 11.33 4.89 3.00
C SER A 46 12.67 5.45 3.48
N ARG A 47 13.72 4.62 3.49
CA ARG A 47 15.09 5.01 3.91
C ARG A 47 15.91 5.63 2.79
N GLN A 48 15.72 5.16 1.56
CA GLN A 48 16.47 5.64 0.39
C GLN A 48 15.84 6.90 -0.23
N GLY A 49 14.56 7.17 0.03
CA GLY A 49 13.86 8.33 -0.51
C GLY A 49 13.86 8.32 -2.04
N THR A 50 14.28 9.42 -2.66
CA THR A 50 14.33 9.58 -4.12
C THR A 50 15.35 8.70 -4.82
N ALA A 51 16.26 8.05 -4.09
CA ALA A 51 17.21 7.08 -4.66
C ALA A 51 16.57 5.70 -4.92
N TYR A 52 15.44 5.39 -4.30
CA TYR A 52 14.71 4.15 -4.56
C TYR A 52 13.86 4.30 -5.84
N ASP A 53 13.88 3.27 -6.69
CA ASP A 53 13.07 3.23 -7.91
C ASP A 53 11.69 2.63 -7.61
N LEU A 54 10.64 3.47 -7.52
CA LEU A 54 9.28 3.01 -7.25
C LEU A 54 8.71 2.09 -8.35
N ARG A 55 9.31 2.03 -9.53
CA ARG A 55 8.88 1.10 -10.58
C ARG A 55 9.11 -0.36 -10.16
N SER A 56 10.09 -0.60 -9.29
CA SER A 56 10.42 -1.93 -8.75
C SER A 56 9.81 -2.20 -7.37
N ILE A 57 8.82 -1.42 -6.91
CA ILE A 57 8.25 -1.57 -5.55
C ILE A 57 7.62 -2.96 -5.33
N PHE A 58 7.16 -3.61 -6.39
CA PHE A 58 6.54 -4.95 -6.38
C PHE A 58 7.48 -6.07 -6.84
N ASP A 59 8.75 -5.79 -7.13
CA ASP A 59 9.68 -6.81 -7.62
C ASP A 59 9.94 -7.87 -6.55
N GLY A 60 9.82 -9.14 -6.94
CA GLY A 60 10.01 -10.31 -6.07
C GLY A 60 8.95 -10.47 -4.97
N THR A 61 7.86 -9.70 -5.01
CA THR A 61 6.83 -9.73 -3.97
C THR A 61 5.83 -10.86 -4.19
N LEU A 62 5.32 -11.40 -3.09
CA LEU A 62 4.33 -12.47 -3.15
C LEU A 62 3.04 -11.99 -3.84
N VAL A 63 2.64 -10.73 -3.64
CA VAL A 63 1.45 -10.17 -4.28
C VAL A 63 1.60 -10.04 -5.80
N ALA A 64 2.82 -9.86 -6.31
CA ALA A 64 3.06 -9.82 -7.76
C ALA A 64 2.99 -11.22 -8.39
N GLU A 65 3.48 -12.24 -7.70
CA GLU A 65 3.57 -13.62 -8.21
C GLU A 65 2.30 -14.43 -7.94
N HIS A 66 1.75 -14.31 -6.74
CA HIS A 66 0.60 -15.07 -6.23
C HIS A 66 -0.41 -14.15 -5.51
N PRO A 67 -1.09 -13.24 -6.24
CA PRO A 67 -1.94 -12.20 -5.67
C PRO A 67 -3.08 -12.72 -4.79
N SER A 68 -3.60 -13.93 -5.06
CA SER A 68 -4.67 -14.56 -4.27
C SER A 68 -4.19 -15.28 -3.01
N LEU A 69 -2.88 -15.40 -2.81
CA LEU A 69 -2.25 -16.05 -1.65
C LEU A 69 -1.46 -15.06 -0.77
N ALA A 70 -1.42 -13.78 -1.13
CA ALA A 70 -0.66 -12.75 -0.44
C ALA A 70 -1.51 -11.97 0.57
N VAL A 71 -1.06 -11.93 1.83
CA VAL A 71 -1.49 -10.95 2.83
C VAL A 71 -0.45 -9.84 2.88
N THR A 72 -0.77 -8.69 2.29
CA THR A 72 0.16 -7.55 2.21
C THR A 72 0.09 -6.70 3.48
N LEU A 73 1.24 -6.27 4.00
CA LEU A 73 1.35 -5.47 5.21
C LEU A 73 2.40 -4.36 5.08
N VAL A 74 2.25 -3.28 5.84
CA VAL A 74 3.26 -2.21 5.94
C VAL A 74 4.23 -2.46 7.10
N SER A 75 3.71 -2.89 8.25
CA SER A 75 4.47 -3.15 9.47
C SER A 75 3.73 -4.17 10.34
N ASN A 76 4.42 -4.78 11.29
CA ASN A 76 3.82 -5.58 12.35
C ASN A 76 4.57 -5.36 13.68
N HIS A 77 4.21 -6.15 14.69
CA HIS A 77 4.82 -6.10 16.01
C HIS A 77 6.30 -6.50 16.05
N ASP A 78 6.83 -7.25 15.07
CA ASP A 78 8.25 -7.61 15.03
C ASP A 78 9.10 -6.59 14.26
N SER A 79 8.49 -5.87 13.32
CA SER A 79 9.18 -4.91 12.44
C SER A 79 9.25 -3.48 12.99
N GLN A 80 8.47 -3.16 14.04
CA GLN A 80 8.48 -1.85 14.69
C GLN A 80 9.80 -1.59 15.45
N PRO A 81 10.13 -0.33 15.84
CA PRO A 81 11.41 -0.02 16.46
C PRO A 81 11.72 -0.88 17.69
N LEU A 82 12.98 -1.30 17.80
CA LEU A 82 13.56 -2.09 18.89
C LEU A 82 12.93 -3.49 19.08
N GLN A 83 12.31 -4.05 18.06
CA GLN A 83 11.73 -5.40 18.09
C GLN A 83 12.57 -6.42 17.31
N SER A 84 12.17 -7.69 17.39
CA SER A 84 12.97 -8.87 17.00
C SER A 84 13.43 -8.86 15.53
N LEU A 85 12.62 -8.27 14.64
CA LEU A 85 12.85 -8.19 13.20
C LEU A 85 12.84 -6.74 12.73
N GLU A 86 13.38 -5.82 13.55
CA GLU A 86 13.35 -4.37 13.29
C GLU A 86 13.68 -4.03 11.82
N SER A 87 12.69 -3.46 11.14
CA SER A 87 12.76 -3.10 9.73
C SER A 87 11.74 -1.99 9.44
N VAL A 88 11.97 -0.87 10.12
CA VAL A 88 11.03 0.25 10.20
C VAL A 88 10.79 0.87 8.81
N VAL A 89 9.50 0.96 8.44
CA VAL A 89 9.05 1.87 7.37
C VAL A 89 8.91 3.26 7.98
N GLU A 90 9.67 4.24 7.45
CA GLU A 90 9.69 5.60 7.97
C GLU A 90 8.30 6.26 7.90
N GLY A 91 7.96 7.08 8.89
CA GLY A 91 6.61 7.65 9.06
C GLY A 91 6.10 8.41 7.82
N TRP A 92 6.97 9.13 7.13
CA TRP A 92 6.63 9.87 5.92
C TRP A 92 6.17 8.97 4.76
N PHE A 93 6.68 7.73 4.69
CA PHE A 93 6.37 6.78 3.62
C PHE A 93 5.21 5.84 3.98
N LYS A 94 4.83 5.72 5.26
CA LYS A 94 3.73 4.85 5.70
C LYS A 94 2.43 5.14 4.93
N PRO A 95 1.98 6.39 4.70
CA PRO A 95 0.79 6.63 3.89
C PRO A 95 0.89 6.13 2.44
N LEU A 96 2.06 6.26 1.82
CA LEU A 96 2.31 5.77 0.45
C LEU A 96 2.22 4.24 0.42
N ALA A 97 2.86 3.56 1.39
CA ALA A 97 2.79 2.12 1.54
C ALA A 97 1.35 1.62 1.80
N TYR A 98 0.58 2.31 2.65
CA TYR A 98 -0.82 1.97 2.89
C TYR A 98 -1.68 2.15 1.64
N ALA A 99 -1.47 3.20 0.84
CA ALA A 99 -2.16 3.36 -0.44
C ALA A 99 -1.85 2.18 -1.39
N LEU A 100 -0.59 1.76 -1.48
CA LEU A 100 -0.17 0.63 -2.33
C LEU A 100 -0.87 -0.67 -1.95
N ILE A 101 -1.05 -0.98 -0.66
CA ILE A 101 -1.72 -2.24 -0.26
C ILE A 101 -3.26 -2.11 -0.20
N LEU A 102 -3.81 -0.95 0.15
CA LEU A 102 -5.25 -0.77 0.34
C LEU A 102 -6.00 -0.45 -0.95
N LEU A 103 -5.37 0.21 -1.92
CA LEU A 103 -6.09 0.78 -3.06
C LEU A 103 -5.84 0.06 -4.39
N ARG A 104 -4.93 -0.93 -4.40
CA ARG A 104 -4.73 -1.85 -5.51
C ARG A 104 -5.69 -3.04 -5.41
N ARG A 105 -5.91 -3.69 -6.56
CA ARG A 105 -6.79 -4.86 -6.69
C ARG A 105 -6.26 -6.09 -5.96
N ASP A 106 -4.95 -6.31 -6.07
CA ASP A 106 -4.31 -7.57 -5.74
C ASP A 106 -3.88 -7.61 -4.26
N GLY A 107 -3.89 -8.82 -3.67
CA GLY A 107 -3.54 -9.04 -2.27
C GLY A 107 -4.68 -8.79 -1.27
N TYR A 108 -4.50 -9.35 -0.07
CA TYR A 108 -5.35 -9.11 1.09
C TYR A 108 -4.61 -8.18 2.08
N PRO A 109 -4.91 -6.88 2.10
CA PRO A 109 -4.21 -5.94 2.97
C PRO A 109 -4.54 -6.11 4.45
N CYS A 110 -3.50 -6.00 5.28
CA CYS A 110 -3.56 -6.01 6.74
C CYS A 110 -3.10 -4.65 7.30
N VAL A 111 -3.94 -4.00 8.11
CA VAL A 111 -3.63 -2.73 8.77
C VAL A 111 -3.03 -3.00 10.15
N PHE A 112 -1.91 -2.36 10.45
CA PHE A 112 -1.25 -2.51 11.74
C PHE A 112 -1.82 -1.56 12.79
N ALA A 113 -2.10 -2.09 13.98
CA ALA A 113 -2.72 -1.32 15.06
C ALA A 113 -1.85 -0.13 15.51
N ALA A 114 -0.53 -0.29 15.62
CA ALA A 114 0.35 0.81 16.07
C ALA A 114 0.49 1.92 15.03
N ASP A 115 0.40 1.60 13.73
CA ASP A 115 0.38 2.63 12.68
C ASP A 115 -0.96 3.38 12.66
N TYR A 116 -2.05 2.66 12.94
CA TYR A 116 -3.37 3.25 12.97
C TYR A 116 -3.58 4.11 14.23
N TYR A 117 -3.32 3.59 15.42
CA TYR A 117 -3.57 4.31 16.67
C TYR A 117 -2.39 5.17 17.15
N GLY A 118 -1.21 5.02 16.55
CA GLY A 118 0.05 5.42 17.19
C GLY A 118 0.45 4.43 18.29
N ALA A 119 1.69 4.55 18.77
CA ALA A 119 2.17 3.79 19.91
C ALA A 119 3.24 4.56 20.68
N HIS A 120 3.34 4.27 21.97
CA HIS A 120 4.36 4.80 22.85
C HIS A 120 4.81 3.70 23.81
N TYR A 121 6.12 3.42 23.82
CA TYR A 121 6.71 2.37 24.65
C TYR A 121 8.19 2.63 24.91
N THR A 122 8.76 1.90 25.85
CA THR A 122 10.20 1.89 26.13
C THR A 122 10.74 0.50 25.83
N ASP A 123 11.88 0.43 25.15
CA ASP A 123 12.58 -0.84 24.95
C ASP A 123 14.10 -0.63 24.95
N ARG A 124 14.86 -1.72 24.98
CA ARG A 124 16.31 -1.71 25.07
C ARG A 124 16.94 -1.81 23.68
N GLY A 125 17.75 -0.82 23.33
CA GLY A 125 18.47 -0.78 22.07
C GLY A 125 19.64 -1.76 22.01
N SER A 126 20.17 -1.96 20.80
CA SER A 126 21.40 -2.73 20.59
C SER A 126 22.63 -2.11 21.26
N ASP A 127 22.56 -0.84 21.65
CA ASP A 127 23.57 -0.12 22.45
C ASP A 127 23.50 -0.47 23.95
N GLY A 128 22.51 -1.27 24.35
CA GLY A 128 22.30 -1.71 25.72
C GLY A 128 21.61 -0.68 26.61
N ASN A 129 21.18 0.46 26.08
CA ASN A 129 20.44 1.50 26.80
C ASN A 129 18.94 1.37 26.58
N GLU A 130 18.14 1.94 27.48
CA GLU A 130 16.70 2.09 27.29
C GLU A 130 16.41 3.32 26.42
N HIS A 131 15.48 3.16 25.48
CA HIS A 131 15.02 4.23 24.59
C HIS A 131 13.51 4.31 24.63
N GLU A 132 13.00 5.52 24.53
CA GLU A 132 11.57 5.78 24.41
C GLU A 132 11.21 5.91 22.92
N ILE A 133 10.22 5.15 22.49
CA ILE A 133 9.75 5.10 21.10
C ILE A 133 8.38 5.75 21.02
N TRP A 134 8.24 6.68 20.06
CA TRP A 134 6.98 7.31 19.70
C TRP A 134 6.67 7.01 18.23
N MET A 135 5.53 6.36 18.00
CA MET A 135 5.00 6.10 16.66
C MET A 135 3.80 7.00 16.41
N GLU A 136 3.85 7.75 15.32
CA GLU A 136 2.77 8.62 14.89
C GLU A 136 1.54 7.81 14.47
N SER A 137 0.35 8.36 14.72
CA SER A 137 -0.90 7.80 14.19
C SER A 137 -1.09 8.28 12.75
N HIS A 138 -1.26 7.33 11.82
CA HIS A 138 -1.62 7.59 10.43
C HIS A 138 -3.12 7.42 10.16
N ARG A 139 -3.93 7.37 11.23
CA ARG A 139 -5.37 7.10 11.17
C ARG A 139 -6.10 7.93 10.13
N TRP A 140 -5.80 9.24 10.05
CA TRP A 140 -6.56 10.15 9.21
C TRP A 140 -6.48 9.80 7.71
N LEU A 141 -5.32 9.36 7.23
CA LEU A 141 -5.15 8.86 5.85
C LEU A 141 -5.65 7.43 5.71
N ILE A 142 -5.37 6.55 6.67
CA ILE A 142 -5.83 5.16 6.62
C ILE A 142 -7.37 5.09 6.59
N ASP A 143 -8.08 5.92 7.35
CA ASP A 143 -9.55 6.00 7.34
C ASP A 143 -10.09 6.34 5.93
N ARG A 144 -9.43 7.26 5.22
CA ARG A 144 -9.78 7.64 3.84
C ARG A 144 -9.49 6.51 2.86
N PHE A 145 -8.35 5.84 3.00
CA PHE A 145 -8.02 4.71 2.14
C PHE A 145 -8.94 3.51 2.37
N LEU A 146 -9.33 3.24 3.62
CA LEU A 146 -10.32 2.21 3.95
C LEU A 146 -11.69 2.55 3.37
N HIS A 147 -12.08 3.83 3.42
CA HIS A 147 -13.31 4.30 2.76
C HIS A 147 -13.23 4.07 1.25
N ALA A 148 -12.21 4.60 0.57
CA ALA A 148 -12.01 4.44 -0.86
C ALA A 148 -11.89 2.96 -1.28
N ARG A 149 -11.24 2.10 -0.48
CA ARG A 149 -11.21 0.65 -0.72
C ARG A 149 -12.60 0.04 -0.73
N ARG A 150 -13.47 0.48 0.19
CA ARG A 150 -14.84 -0.01 0.36
C ARG A 150 -15.81 0.53 -0.68
N THR A 151 -15.56 1.71 -1.25
CA THR A 151 -16.55 2.41 -2.10
C THR A 151 -16.10 2.59 -3.55
N ASN A 152 -14.80 2.66 -3.84
CA ASN A 152 -14.27 3.10 -5.13
C ASN A 152 -13.25 2.13 -5.75
N ALA A 153 -12.54 1.32 -4.96
CA ALA A 153 -11.47 0.44 -5.43
C ALA A 153 -11.97 -0.86 -6.11
N TYR A 154 -12.85 -0.71 -7.11
CA TYR A 154 -13.50 -1.79 -7.85
C TYR A 154 -13.18 -1.73 -9.34
N GLY A 155 -13.45 -2.85 -10.03
CA GLY A 155 -13.26 -2.95 -11.47
C GLY A 155 -11.82 -3.09 -11.92
N ASP A 156 -11.64 -2.95 -13.22
CA ASP A 156 -10.35 -3.04 -13.91
C ASP A 156 -9.36 -2.03 -13.36
N GLN A 157 -8.09 -2.41 -13.37
CA GLN A 157 -6.98 -1.60 -12.90
C GLN A 157 -6.04 -1.29 -14.06
N TYR A 158 -5.64 -0.02 -14.20
CA TYR A 158 -4.55 0.39 -15.07
C TYR A 158 -3.39 0.93 -14.25
N ASP A 159 -2.21 0.35 -14.45
CA ASP A 159 -1.00 0.71 -13.72
C ASP A 159 -0.12 1.66 -14.52
N TYR A 160 0.37 2.70 -13.84
CA TYR A 160 1.33 3.67 -14.34
C TYR A 160 2.53 3.72 -13.40
N LEU A 161 3.20 2.57 -13.26
CA LEU A 161 4.46 2.40 -12.55
C LEU A 161 5.64 2.70 -13.50
N ASP A 162 5.66 3.92 -14.05
CA ASP A 162 6.49 4.30 -15.21
C ASP A 162 7.55 5.38 -14.90
N HIS A 163 7.60 5.88 -13.67
CA HIS A 163 8.57 6.88 -13.22
C HIS A 163 9.16 6.49 -11.86
N ALA A 164 10.46 6.80 -11.65
CA ALA A 164 11.21 6.35 -10.48
C ALA A 164 10.65 6.87 -9.14
N THR A 165 10.05 8.06 -9.14
CA THR A 165 9.53 8.67 -7.90
C THR A 165 8.04 8.96 -7.93
N CYS A 166 7.37 8.95 -9.08
CA CYS A 166 5.96 9.37 -9.20
C CYS A 166 5.17 8.31 -9.96
N VAL A 167 4.40 7.52 -9.23
CA VAL A 167 3.65 6.40 -9.78
C VAL A 167 2.17 6.56 -9.49
N GLY A 168 1.34 5.88 -10.27
CA GLY A 168 -0.10 5.90 -10.05
C GLY A 168 -0.80 4.71 -10.66
N TRP A 169 -2.07 4.57 -10.35
CA TRP A 169 -2.96 3.57 -10.94
C TRP A 169 -4.40 4.06 -10.86
N THR A 170 -5.25 3.53 -11.72
CA THR A 170 -6.69 3.80 -11.70
C THR A 170 -7.48 2.53 -11.49
N ARG A 171 -8.68 2.67 -10.94
CA ARG A 171 -9.69 1.63 -10.80
C ARG A 171 -10.96 2.16 -11.46
N LEU A 172 -11.54 1.44 -12.42
CA LEU A 172 -12.65 1.97 -13.23
C LEU A 172 -14.02 1.89 -12.57
N GLY A 173 -14.10 1.30 -11.37
CA GLY A 173 -15.36 1.02 -10.71
C GLY A 173 -16.05 -0.21 -11.29
N SER A 174 -17.20 -0.55 -10.73
CA SER A 174 -18.05 -1.66 -11.17
C SER A 174 -19.50 -1.19 -11.24
N GLU A 175 -20.41 -2.02 -11.76
CA GLU A 175 -21.84 -1.70 -11.74
C GLU A 175 -22.37 -1.43 -10.32
N ALA A 176 -21.84 -2.15 -9.31
CA ALA A 176 -22.22 -1.97 -7.91
C ALA A 176 -21.51 -0.80 -7.21
N ALA A 177 -20.42 -0.30 -7.79
CA ALA A 177 -19.59 0.77 -7.24
C ALA A 177 -19.02 1.62 -8.39
N PRO A 178 -19.86 2.48 -9.01
CA PRO A 178 -19.49 3.21 -10.22
C PRO A 178 -18.51 4.35 -9.96
N GLY A 179 -17.89 4.86 -11.03
CA GLY A 179 -17.03 6.05 -11.01
C GLY A 179 -15.56 5.80 -10.64
N GLY A 180 -15.28 4.72 -9.90
CA GLY A 180 -13.92 4.26 -9.66
C GLY A 180 -13.07 5.24 -8.86
N MET A 181 -11.75 5.21 -9.06
CA MET A 181 -10.79 6.17 -8.49
C MET A 181 -9.48 6.22 -9.29
N ALA A 182 -8.72 7.30 -9.11
CA ALA A 182 -7.33 7.41 -9.52
C ALA A 182 -6.44 7.69 -8.31
N VAL A 183 -5.35 6.95 -8.18
CA VAL A 183 -4.37 7.12 -7.10
C VAL A 183 -3.05 7.54 -7.73
N ILE A 184 -2.44 8.58 -7.16
CA ILE A 184 -1.12 9.04 -7.56
C ILE A 184 -0.32 9.35 -6.30
N LEU A 185 0.93 8.91 -6.27
CA LEU A 185 1.85 9.18 -5.17
C LEU A 185 3.23 9.57 -5.70
N SER A 186 3.94 10.36 -4.91
CA SER A 186 5.32 10.75 -5.20
C SER A 186 6.20 10.59 -3.97
N SER A 187 7.33 9.88 -4.10
CA SER A 187 8.40 9.82 -3.09
C SER A 187 9.42 10.96 -3.23
N GLY A 188 9.24 11.85 -4.22
CA GLY A 188 10.10 13.00 -4.48
C GLY A 188 9.30 14.29 -4.53
N ASP A 189 9.51 15.09 -5.57
CA ASP A 189 8.81 16.37 -5.80
C ASP A 189 7.32 16.18 -6.14
N ASP A 190 6.59 17.28 -6.32
CA ASP A 190 5.20 17.26 -6.78
C ASP A 190 5.05 16.39 -8.03
N GLY A 191 4.03 15.53 -8.00
CA GLY A 191 3.74 14.57 -9.04
C GLY A 191 2.57 15.04 -9.91
N THR A 192 2.69 14.84 -11.21
CA THR A 192 1.57 14.98 -12.15
C THR A 192 1.60 13.82 -13.13
N LYS A 193 0.45 13.21 -13.37
CA LYS A 193 0.35 12.08 -14.30
C LYS A 193 -0.97 12.07 -15.04
N ARG A 194 -0.89 11.95 -16.37
CA ARG A 194 -2.07 11.72 -17.21
C ARG A 194 -2.43 10.24 -17.17
N MET A 195 -3.59 9.91 -16.61
CA MET A 195 -4.06 8.53 -16.45
C MET A 195 -5.49 8.38 -16.97
N GLN A 196 -5.80 7.21 -17.50
CA GLN A 196 -7.15 6.84 -17.94
C GLN A 196 -7.99 6.36 -16.76
N ALA A 197 -9.16 6.97 -16.57
CA ALA A 197 -10.20 6.63 -15.60
C ALA A 197 -11.57 6.65 -16.30
N VAL A 198 -12.66 6.91 -15.56
CA VAL A 198 -14.01 6.96 -16.15
C VAL A 198 -14.17 8.25 -16.97
N PRO A 199 -14.66 8.20 -18.23
CA PRO A 199 -14.89 9.39 -19.06
C PRO A 199 -15.81 10.43 -18.44
N ASN A 200 -15.58 11.70 -18.78
CA ASN A 200 -16.43 12.84 -18.40
C ASN A 200 -16.78 12.90 -16.90
N THR A 201 -15.84 12.52 -16.04
CA THR A 201 -16.06 12.40 -14.60
C THR A 201 -15.18 13.40 -13.87
N THR A 202 -15.79 14.18 -12.98
CA THR A 202 -15.08 15.11 -12.09
C THR A 202 -14.70 14.38 -10.80
N TYR A 203 -13.40 14.35 -10.53
CA TYR A 203 -12.80 13.76 -9.35
C TYR A 203 -12.32 14.84 -8.38
N ILE A 204 -12.48 14.57 -7.08
CA ILE A 204 -11.92 15.35 -5.97
C ILE A 204 -10.88 14.53 -5.22
N ASP A 205 -9.86 15.18 -4.67
CA ASP A 205 -8.87 14.52 -3.83
C ASP A 205 -9.47 14.25 -2.44
N THR A 206 -9.81 12.99 -2.17
CA THR A 206 -10.35 12.54 -0.89
C THR A 206 -9.33 12.65 0.25
N THR A 207 -8.05 12.82 -0.06
CA THR A 207 -7.00 13.12 0.91
C THR A 207 -6.92 14.60 1.27
N GLU A 208 -7.72 15.47 0.65
CA GLU A 208 -7.78 16.91 0.96
C GLU A 208 -6.42 17.62 0.85
N HIS A 209 -5.45 17.02 0.16
CA HIS A 209 -4.13 17.61 -0.07
C HIS A 209 -4.14 18.62 -1.23
N ILE A 210 -5.10 18.48 -2.16
CA ILE A 210 -5.28 19.34 -3.33
C ILE A 210 -6.77 19.67 -3.50
N ASP A 211 -7.11 20.95 -3.43
CA ASP A 211 -8.50 21.43 -3.52
C ASP A 211 -9.05 21.42 -4.95
N ASP A 212 -8.18 21.61 -5.95
CA ASP A 212 -8.58 21.74 -7.35
C ASP A 212 -9.02 20.39 -7.94
N PRO A 213 -10.27 20.24 -8.41
CA PRO A 213 -10.76 19.00 -8.99
C PRO A 213 -10.10 18.69 -10.34
N VAL A 214 -10.16 17.43 -10.75
CA VAL A 214 -9.71 16.95 -12.07
C VAL A 214 -10.90 16.39 -12.82
N THR A 215 -11.11 16.80 -14.08
CA THR A 215 -12.15 16.23 -14.95
C THR A 215 -11.50 15.47 -16.09
N THR A 216 -11.91 14.22 -16.29
CA THR A 216 -11.48 13.40 -17.42
C THR A 216 -12.18 13.81 -18.71
N ASP A 217 -11.49 13.64 -19.84
CA ASP A 217 -12.05 13.87 -21.18
C ASP A 217 -13.00 12.74 -21.64
N ASP A 218 -13.52 12.86 -22.86
CA ASP A 218 -14.42 11.88 -23.50
C ASP A 218 -13.79 10.48 -23.64
N ASP A 219 -12.46 10.41 -23.67
CA ASP A 219 -11.69 9.16 -23.77
C ASP A 219 -11.27 8.62 -22.38
N GLY A 220 -11.64 9.31 -21.30
CA GLY A 220 -11.34 8.91 -19.92
C GLY A 220 -10.01 9.44 -19.39
N TRP A 221 -9.27 10.27 -20.11
CA TRP A 221 -7.96 10.75 -19.66
C TRP A 221 -8.09 12.00 -18.79
N GLY A 222 -7.45 11.99 -17.63
CA GLY A 222 -7.34 13.13 -16.71
C GLY A 222 -5.90 13.36 -16.26
N GLU A 223 -5.55 14.61 -15.96
CA GLU A 223 -4.25 14.98 -15.39
C GLU A 223 -4.35 15.04 -13.86
N PHE A 224 -3.98 13.94 -13.21
CA PHE A 224 -4.04 13.80 -11.76
C PHE A 224 -2.72 14.29 -11.12
N ARG A 225 -2.82 14.80 -9.89
CA ARG A 225 -1.72 15.45 -9.18
C ARG A 225 -1.55 14.88 -7.77
N CYS A 226 -0.34 14.97 -7.22
CA CYS A 226 -0.06 14.82 -5.79
C CYS A 226 1.06 15.77 -5.37
N ASN A 227 1.08 16.18 -4.10
CA ASN A 227 2.18 16.94 -3.54
C ASN A 227 3.44 16.07 -3.36
N ALA A 228 4.59 16.72 -3.20
CA ALA A 228 5.87 16.09 -2.88
C ALA A 228 5.78 15.19 -1.63
N GLY A 229 6.42 14.03 -1.67
CA GLY A 229 6.45 13.07 -0.55
C GLY A 229 5.06 12.63 -0.08
N SER A 230 4.04 12.66 -0.95
CA SER A 230 2.63 12.49 -0.58
C SER A 230 1.89 11.55 -1.54
N VAL A 231 0.62 11.32 -1.21
CA VAL A 231 -0.34 10.54 -2.00
C VAL A 231 -1.66 11.30 -2.09
N SER A 232 -2.27 11.28 -3.27
CA SER A 232 -3.61 11.80 -3.53
C SER A 232 -4.51 10.69 -4.07
N VAL A 233 -5.75 10.66 -3.60
CA VAL A 233 -6.75 9.65 -3.97
C VAL A 233 -7.96 10.37 -4.52
N TRP A 234 -8.03 10.39 -5.84
CA TRP A 234 -9.05 11.07 -6.63
C TRP A 234 -10.26 10.16 -6.79
N ALA A 235 -11.40 10.54 -6.20
CA ALA A 235 -12.67 9.82 -6.33
C ALA A 235 -13.76 10.77 -6.87
N PRO A 236 -14.82 10.25 -7.53
CA PRO A 236 -15.94 11.07 -7.99
C PRO A 236 -16.52 11.91 -6.84
N ALA A 237 -16.87 13.17 -7.15
CA ALA A 237 -17.48 14.11 -6.21
C ALA A 237 -18.88 13.65 -5.71
#